data_AF-A0A4R4XYW5-F1
#
_entry.id   AF-A0A4R4XYW5-F1
#
_cell.length_a   1.000
_cell.length_b   1.000
_cell.length_c   1.000
_cell.angle_alpha   90.00
_cell.angle_beta   90.00
_cell.angle_gamma   90.00
#
_symmetry.space_group_name_H-M   'P 1'
#
loop_
_entity.id
_entity.type
_entity.pdbx_description
1 polymer ?
#
loop_
_entity_poly.entity_id
_entity_poly.type
_entity_poly.pdbx_seq_one_letter_code
_entity_poly.pdbx_strand_id
1 'polypeptide(L)'
;MADGAGRPLDELAEQLSQRRCLAQVYGDTLVVSLGVRGEQVIACDGQRFRWGGERGHVIGDVGKESAAADRTLLVLRQIRRWS
;
A
#
# COMPACT_ATOMS: atom_id res chain seq x y z
N MET A 1 3.24 -17.04 21.70
CA MET A 1 4.12 -15.97 21.18
C MET A 1 3.81 -15.82 19.71
N ALA A 2 2.85 -14.94 19.40
CA ALA A 2 2.50 -14.56 18.02
C ALA A 2 2.78 -13.07 17.91
N ASP A 3 4.00 -12.69 18.30
CA ASP A 3 4.44 -11.32 18.55
C ASP A 3 5.68 -11.12 17.68
N GLY A 4 5.47 -11.06 16.36
CA GLY A 4 6.57 -11.04 15.40
C GLY A 4 6.17 -10.90 13.92
N ALA A 5 4.89 -11.05 13.57
CA ALA A 5 4.39 -10.57 12.29
C ALA A 5 4.20 -9.05 12.41
N GLY A 6 5.31 -8.30 12.32
CA GLY A 6 5.30 -6.84 12.23
C GLY A 6 4.24 -6.43 11.23
N ARG A 7 3.31 -5.56 11.65
CA ARG A 7 2.09 -5.23 10.92
C ARG A 7 2.48 -4.68 9.54
N PRO A 8 2.45 -5.50 8.48
CA PRO A 8 3.16 -5.15 7.24
C PRO A 8 2.46 -4.02 6.49
N LEU A 9 1.13 -3.92 6.66
CA LEU A 9 0.33 -2.81 6.15
C LEU A 9 0.61 -1.50 6.89
N ASP A 10 0.92 -1.56 8.18
CA ASP A 10 1.25 -0.40 9.01
C ASP A 10 2.62 0.16 8.59
N GLU A 11 3.62 -0.72 8.41
CA GLU A 11 4.94 -0.34 7.89
C GLU A 11 4.85 0.22 6.47
N LEU A 12 4.06 -0.41 5.59
CA LEU A 12 3.80 0.12 4.25
C LEU A 12 3.10 1.49 4.30
N ALA A 13 2.14 1.67 5.21
CA ALA A 13 1.45 2.95 5.40
C ALA A 13 2.41 4.04 5.88
N GLU A 14 3.33 3.72 6.78
CA GLU A 14 4.35 4.65 7.27
C GLU A 14 5.28 5.06 6.11
N GLN A 15 5.78 4.10 5.34
CA GLN A 15 6.62 4.36 4.17
C GLN A 15 5.90 5.29 3.17
N LEU A 16 4.61 5.07 2.93
CA LEU A 16 3.82 5.91 2.04
C LEU A 16 3.58 7.31 2.62
N SER A 17 3.32 7.41 3.92
CA SER A 17 3.11 8.67 4.63
C SER A 17 4.36 9.55 4.61
N GLN A 18 5.55 8.97 4.82
CA GLN A 18 6.84 9.65 4.70
C GLN A 18 7.06 10.26 3.30
N ARG A 19 6.42 9.67 2.28
CA ARG A 19 6.51 10.11 0.88
C ARG A 19 5.34 11.03 0.49
N ARG A 20 4.64 11.61 1.48
CA ARG A 20 3.47 12.51 1.33
C ARG A 20 2.27 11.88 0.60
N CYS A 21 2.13 10.56 0.69
CA CYS A 21 0.89 9.87 0.32
C CYS A 21 -0.03 9.82 1.54
N LEU A 22 -1.33 10.02 1.34
CA LEU A 22 -2.30 9.66 2.36
C LEU A 22 -2.41 8.13 2.36
N ALA A 23 -2.22 7.51 3.53
CA ALA A 23 -2.23 6.07 3.69
C ALA A 23 -2.90 5.74 5.03
N GLN A 24 -3.94 4.92 5.01
CA GLN A 24 -4.70 4.55 6.21
C GLN A 24 -5.08 3.08 6.19
N VAL A 25 -4.73 2.37 7.27
CA VAL A 25 -5.05 0.95 7.44
C VAL A 25 -6.49 0.79 7.94
N TYR A 26 -7.23 -0.11 7.30
CA TYR A 26 -8.57 -0.56 7.67
C TYR A 26 -8.58 -2.09 7.73
N GLY A 27 -8.40 -2.64 8.93
CA GLY A 27 -8.27 -4.08 9.15
C GLY A 27 -7.12 -4.67 8.33
N ASP A 28 -7.44 -5.58 7.41
CA ASP A 28 -6.51 -6.28 6.52
C ASP A 28 -6.25 -5.55 5.19
N THR A 29 -6.66 -4.29 5.10
CA THR A 29 -6.46 -3.46 3.91
C THR A 29 -5.84 -2.11 4.25
N LEU A 30 -5.16 -1.52 3.28
CA LEU A 30 -4.55 -0.20 3.32
C LEU A 30 -5.15 0.64 2.20
N VAL A 31 -5.81 1.73 2.54
CA VAL A 31 -6.31 2.71 1.58
C VAL A 31 -5.26 3.77 1.36
N VAL A 32 -4.96 4.08 0.10
CA VAL A 32 -3.94 5.05 -0.30
C VAL A 32 -4.49 6.07 -1.30
N SER A 33 -4.04 7.33 -1.18
CA SER A 33 -4.40 8.40 -2.10
C SER A 33 -3.32 9.49 -2.15
N LEU A 34 -3.22 10.20 -3.28
CA LEU A 34 -2.40 11.40 -3.42
C LEU A 34 -3.14 12.70 -3.05
N GLY A 35 -4.27 12.62 -2.35
CA GLY A 35 -5.06 13.79 -1.93
C GLY A 35 -5.95 14.38 -3.03
N VAL A 36 -6.15 13.65 -4.13
CA VAL A 36 -7.14 13.94 -5.18
C VAL A 36 -8.10 12.76 -5.30
N ARG A 37 -9.25 12.94 -5.97
CA ARG A 37 -10.24 11.88 -6.19
C ARG A 37 -9.58 10.58 -6.68
N GLY A 38 -9.97 9.46 -6.09
CA GLY A 38 -9.51 8.13 -6.49
C GLY A 38 -8.68 7.41 -5.42
N GLU A 39 -9.29 7.12 -4.27
CA GLU A 39 -8.72 6.23 -3.26
C GLU A 39 -8.46 4.84 -3.86
N GLN A 40 -7.33 4.25 -3.49
CA GLN A 40 -6.89 2.95 -3.99
C GLN A 40 -6.70 2.02 -2.80
N VAL A 41 -7.06 0.74 -2.98
CA VAL A 41 -7.00 -0.25 -1.91
C VAL A 41 -5.83 -1.18 -2.13
N ILE A 42 -5.02 -1.39 -1.10
CA ILE A 42 -3.95 -2.37 -1.06
C ILE A 42 -4.30 -3.43 -0.02
N ALA A 43 -4.43 -4.69 -0.42
CA ALA A 43 -4.61 -5.82 0.50
C ALA A 43 -3.26 -6.47 0.81
N CYS A 44 -3.14 -7.13 1.96
CA CYS A 44 -2.00 -8.00 2.29
C CYS A 44 -2.49 -9.42 2.53
N ASP A 45 -1.96 -10.38 1.77
CA ASP A 45 -2.23 -11.82 1.92
C ASP A 45 -1.26 -12.49 2.92
N GLY A 46 -0.65 -11.70 3.81
CA GLY A 46 0.40 -12.14 4.73
C GLY A 46 1.79 -12.33 4.11
N GLN A 47 1.88 -12.53 2.79
CA GLN A 47 3.16 -12.64 2.08
C GLN A 47 3.40 -11.52 1.05
N ARG A 48 2.31 -10.95 0.51
CA ARG A 48 2.36 -10.02 -0.63
C ARG A 48 1.36 -8.91 -0.49
N PHE A 49 1.75 -7.72 -0.96
CA PHE A 49 0.88 -6.57 -1.12
C PHE A 49 0.23 -6.59 -2.50
N ARG A 50 -1.10 -6.38 -2.54
CA ARG A 50 -1.91 -6.43 -3.77
C ARG A 50 -2.72 -5.15 -3.97
N TRP A 51 -2.55 -4.53 -5.12
CA TRP A 51 -3.25 -3.34 -5.55
C TRP A 51 -4.64 -3.65 -6.14
N GLY A 52 -5.67 -2.96 -5.66
CA GLY A 52 -7.07 -3.18 -6.02
C GLY A 52 -7.77 -4.22 -5.14
N GLY A 53 -7.26 -4.47 -3.93
CA GLY A 53 -7.79 -5.47 -3.00
C GLY A 53 -7.22 -6.89 -3.20
N GLU A 54 -7.86 -7.88 -2.59
CA GLU A 54 -7.33 -9.26 -2.46
C GLU A 54 -7.08 -9.97 -3.80
N ARG A 55 -7.87 -9.67 -4.83
CA ARG A 55 -7.73 -10.22 -6.20
C ARG A 55 -6.91 -9.31 -7.13
N GLY A 56 -6.29 -8.30 -6.53
CA GLY A 56 -5.55 -7.26 -7.19
C GLY A 56 -4.18 -7.68 -7.72
N HIS A 57 -3.51 -6.73 -8.38
CA HIS A 57 -2.16 -6.95 -8.91
C HIS A 57 -1.13 -6.91 -7.79
N VAL A 58 -0.21 -7.88 -7.77
CA VAL A 58 0.89 -7.87 -6.80
C VAL A 58 1.81 -6.67 -7.06
N ILE A 59 2.02 -5.85 -6.04
CA ILE A 59 2.88 -4.66 -6.07
C ILE A 59 4.17 -4.82 -5.26
N GLY A 60 4.25 -5.85 -4.41
CA GLY A 60 5.46 -6.16 -3.67
C GLY A 60 5.26 -7.31 -2.69
N ASP A 61 6.36 -7.72 -2.07
CA ASP A 61 6.39 -8.76 -1.03
C ASP A 61 6.51 -8.11 0.36
N VAL A 62 5.99 -8.79 1.37
CA VAL A 62 6.20 -8.44 2.79
C VAL A 62 7.67 -8.58 3.15
N GLY A 63 8.20 -7.65 3.95
CA GLY A 63 9.63 -7.47 4.23
C GLY A 63 10.37 -6.62 3.19
N LYS A 64 9.67 -6.12 2.16
CA LYS A 64 10.17 -5.20 1.14
C LYS A 64 9.27 -3.98 0.97
N GLU A 65 8.72 -3.49 2.07
CA GLU A 65 7.72 -2.41 2.16
C GLU A 65 8.19 -1.15 1.44
N SER A 66 9.46 -0.79 1.57
CA SER A 66 10.03 0.39 0.89
C SER A 66 9.94 0.29 -0.64
N ALA A 67 10.20 -0.90 -1.21
CA ALA A 67 10.08 -1.13 -2.65
C ALA A 67 8.61 -1.18 -3.09
N ALA A 68 7.72 -1.76 -2.27
CA ALA A 68 6.28 -1.77 -2.51
C ALA A 68 5.70 -0.34 -2.47
N ALA A 69 6.17 0.51 -1.57
CA ALA A 69 5.80 1.91 -1.46
C ALA A 69 6.22 2.72 -2.70
N ASP A 70 7.45 2.51 -3.20
CA ASP A 70 7.93 3.17 -4.42
C ASP A 70 7.05 2.80 -5.63
N ARG A 71 6.76 1.50 -5.80
CA ARG A 71 5.89 1.01 -6.86
C ARG A 71 4.47 1.57 -6.75
N THR A 72 3.92 1.61 -5.54
CA THR A 72 2.61 2.21 -5.23
C THR A 72 2.55 3.66 -5.68
N LEU A 73 3.58 4.45 -5.37
CA LEU A 73 3.65 5.85 -5.77
C LEU A 73 3.77 6.03 -7.28
N LEU A 74 4.53 5.18 -7.95
CA LEU A 74 4.62 5.20 -9.42
C LEU A 74 3.24 5.00 -10.05
N VAL A 75 2.48 4.01 -9.58
CA VAL A 75 1.11 3.74 -10.06
C VAL A 75 0.18 4.91 -9.76
N LEU A 76 0.18 5.43 -8.53
CA LEU A 76 -0.65 6.58 -8.15
C LEU A 76 -0.34 7.83 -8.99
N ARG A 77 0.94 8.12 -9.25
CA ARG A 77 1.36 9.24 -10.09
C ARG A 77 0.93 9.06 -11.55
N GLN A 78 0.97 7.83 -12.05
CA GLN A 78 0.45 7.51 -13.37
C GLN A 78 -1.05 7.75 -13.42
N ILE A 79 -1.84 7.24 -12.48
CA ILE A 79 -3.29 7.47 -12.44
C ILE A 79 -3.60 8.97 -12.41
N ARG A 80 -2.93 9.73 -11.55
CA ARG A 80 -3.11 11.20 -11.46
C ARG A 80 -2.79 11.94 -12.77
N ARG A 81 -1.80 11.48 -13.55
CA ARG A 81 -1.45 12.13 -14.83
C ARG A 81 -2.55 11.97 -15.89
N TRP A 82 -3.32 10.90 -15.81
CA TRP A 82 -4.31 10.51 -16.82
C TRP A 82 -5.76 10.79 -16.37
N SER A 83 -5.95 11.37 -15.18
CA SER A 83 -7.24 11.79 -14.63
C SER A 83 -7.45 13.29 -14.80
#